data_AF-W1XM60-F1
#
_entry.id   AF-W1XM60-F1
#
_cell.length_a   1.000
_cell.length_b   1.000
_cell.length_c   1.000
_cell.angle_alpha   90.00
_cell.angle_beta   90.00
_cell.angle_gamma   90.00
#
_symmetry.space_group_name_H-M   'P 1'
#
loop_
_entity.id
_entity.type
_entity.pdbx_description
1 polymer ?
#
loop_
_entity_poly.entity_id
_entity_poly.type
_entity_poly.pdbx_seq_one_letter_code
_entity_poly.pdbx_strand_id
1 'polypeptide(L)'
;CSSDLEEVLKNAETYKTQIFKVLDPEKTIVRDNSEWLESMNFADVLRLASSYTVARMMERDDFNKRFKEGRAIGVHEFMYPLMQGQDSVALHADVEFGGTDQTFNLLMGRHLQELEGQEPQVVITMPLLEGL
;
A
#
# COMPACT_ATOMS: atom_id res chain seq x y z
N CYS A 1 -18.41 16.20 -2.36
CA CYS A 1 -17.54 15.83 -1.22
C CYS A 1 -18.19 14.79 -0.29
N SER A 2 -19.49 14.45 -0.44
CA SER A 2 -20.15 13.39 0.36
C SER A 2 -20.43 12.08 -0.39
N SER A 3 -20.29 12.04 -1.72
CA SER A 3 -20.59 10.85 -2.55
C SER A 3 -19.54 9.75 -2.45
N ASP A 4 -18.26 10.12 -2.36
CA ASP A 4 -17.16 9.17 -2.60
C ASP A 4 -16.88 8.31 -1.36
N LEU A 5 -17.02 8.87 -0.15
CA LEU A 5 -16.86 8.11 1.10
C LEU A 5 -18.00 7.11 1.30
N GLU A 6 -19.22 7.50 0.95
CA GLU A 6 -20.40 6.63 1.03
C GLU A 6 -20.29 5.47 0.03
N GLU A 7 -19.70 5.72 -1.14
CA GLU A 7 -19.41 4.70 -2.15
C GLU A 7 -18.26 3.76 -1.71
N VAL A 8 -17.18 4.29 -1.11
CA VAL A 8 -16.09 3.49 -0.53
C VAL A 8 -16.63 2.54 0.55
N LEU A 9 -17.45 3.06 1.48
CA LEU A 9 -18.06 2.26 2.55
C LEU A 9 -18.99 1.17 2.00
N LYS A 10 -19.82 1.50 1.00
CA LYS A 10 -20.71 0.54 0.35
C LYS A 10 -19.95 -0.57 -0.38
N ASN A 11 -18.85 -0.22 -1.05
CA ASN A 11 -17.98 -1.19 -1.71
C ASN A 11 -17.28 -2.07 -0.67
N ALA A 12 -16.75 -1.50 0.41
CA ALA A 12 -16.11 -2.23 1.50
C ALA A 12 -17.03 -3.27 2.15
N GLU A 13 -18.30 -2.94 2.40
CA GLU A 13 -19.30 -3.89 2.94
C GLU A 13 -19.55 -5.08 1.99
N THR A 14 -19.57 -4.81 0.68
CA THR A 14 -19.72 -5.85 -0.34
C THR A 14 -18.47 -6.75 -0.41
N TYR A 15 -17.27 -6.17 -0.28
CA TYR A 15 -16.01 -6.92 -0.21
C TYR A 15 -15.95 -7.81 1.04
N LYS A 16 -16.30 -7.29 2.22
CA LYS A 16 -16.35 -8.08 3.47
C LYS A 16 -17.25 -9.30 3.31
N THR A 17 -18.42 -9.15 2.71
CA THR A 17 -19.35 -10.27 2.50
C THR A 17 -18.77 -11.37 1.60
N GLN A 18 -17.98 -11.00 0.59
CA GLN A 18 -17.39 -11.96 -0.33
C GLN A 18 -16.11 -12.60 0.21
N ILE A 19 -15.29 -11.85 0.93
CA ILE A 19 -13.98 -12.34 1.42
C ILE A 19 -14.14 -13.44 2.46
N PHE A 20 -15.20 -13.39 3.29
CA PHE A 20 -15.51 -14.44 4.26
C PHE A 20 -16.07 -15.73 3.67
N LYS A 21 -16.23 -15.81 2.33
CA LYS A 21 -16.43 -17.11 1.66
C LYS A 21 -15.15 -17.92 1.57
N VAL A 22 -14.00 -17.27 1.71
CA VAL A 22 -12.66 -17.87 1.62
C VAL A 22 -11.94 -17.80 2.97
N LEU A 23 -12.05 -16.66 3.67
CA LEU A 23 -11.41 -16.43 4.97
C LEU A 23 -12.35 -16.77 6.14
N ASP A 24 -11.77 -17.30 7.21
CA ASP A 24 -12.47 -17.58 8.46
C ASP A 24 -12.68 -16.28 9.26
N PRO A 25 -13.92 -15.81 9.47
CA PRO A 25 -14.20 -14.54 10.13
C PRO A 25 -13.74 -14.51 11.59
N GLU A 26 -13.64 -15.65 12.28
CA GLU A 26 -13.17 -15.70 13.67
C GLU A 26 -11.65 -15.51 13.77
N LYS A 27 -10.92 -15.71 12.67
CA LYS A 27 -9.47 -15.56 12.56
C LYS A 27 -9.03 -14.38 11.71
N THR A 28 -9.98 -13.55 11.27
CA THR A 28 -9.73 -12.45 10.35
C THR A 28 -10.12 -11.13 11.01
N ILE A 29 -9.19 -10.18 11.02
CA ILE A 29 -9.44 -8.82 11.50
C ILE A 29 -9.46 -7.90 10.28
N VAL A 30 -10.52 -7.11 10.14
CA VAL A 30 -10.63 -6.09 9.09
C VAL A 30 -10.31 -4.73 9.71
N ARG A 31 -9.35 -4.03 9.11
CA ARG A 31 -8.87 -2.71 9.54
C ARG A 31 -8.96 -1.73 8.38
N ASP A 32 -9.13 -0.45 8.68
CA ASP A 32 -9.10 0.64 7.70
C ASP A 32 -7.84 1.47 7.93
N ASN A 33 -7.08 1.78 6.88
CA ASN A 33 -5.83 2.51 7.05
C ASN A 33 -6.01 3.99 7.40
N SER A 34 -7.23 4.52 7.26
CA SER A 34 -7.60 5.84 7.80
C SER A 34 -7.30 5.96 9.30
N GLU A 35 -7.36 4.86 10.04
CA GLU A 35 -7.11 4.81 11.49
C GLU A 35 -5.73 5.36 11.89
N TRP A 36 -4.72 5.24 11.03
CA TRP A 36 -3.39 5.81 11.25
C TRP A 36 -3.06 6.91 10.24
N LEU A 37 -3.47 6.79 8.97
CA LEU A 37 -3.13 7.76 7.94
C LEU A 37 -3.86 9.11 8.11
N GLU A 38 -5.13 9.14 8.52
CA GLU A 38 -5.86 10.41 8.71
C GLU A 38 -5.28 11.25 9.86
N SER A 39 -4.64 10.59 10.82
CA SER A 39 -4.03 11.25 11.98
C SER A 39 -2.67 11.89 11.68
N MET A 40 -2.06 11.57 10.53
CA MET A 40 -0.75 12.10 10.15
C MET A 40 -0.82 13.60 9.92
N ASN A 41 0.01 14.36 10.64
CA ASN A 41 0.20 15.77 10.31
C ASN A 41 1.22 15.92 9.17
N PHE A 42 1.36 17.14 8.64
CA PHE A 42 2.27 17.39 7.52
C PHE A 42 3.74 17.07 7.83
N ALA A 43 4.19 17.21 9.08
CA ALA A 43 5.56 16.84 9.46
C ALA A 43 5.77 15.31 9.42
N ASP A 44 4.74 14.52 9.77
CA ASP A 44 4.78 13.06 9.64
C ASP A 44 4.82 12.64 8.17
N VAL A 45 4.04 13.31 7.31
CA VAL A 45 4.08 13.09 5.86
C VAL A 45 5.46 13.42 5.28
N LEU A 46 6.09 14.52 5.71
CA LEU A 46 7.45 14.88 5.29
C LEU A 46 8.49 13.86 5.78
N ARG A 47 8.36 13.37 7.01
CA ARG A 47 9.25 12.31 7.54
C ARG A 47 9.12 11.05 6.70
N LEU A 48 7.89 10.63 6.41
CA LEU A 48 7.61 9.48 5.55
C LEU A 48 8.17 9.69 4.14
N ALA A 49 7.97 10.86 3.53
CA ALA A 49 8.53 11.18 2.21
C ALA A 49 10.07 11.19 2.19
N SER A 50 10.72 11.46 3.32
CA SER A 50 12.19 11.46 3.43
C SER A 50 12.82 10.07 3.56
N SER A 51 12.00 9.04 3.83
CA SER A 51 12.46 7.65 4.02
C SER A 51 12.97 6.98 2.73
N TYR A 52 12.70 7.59 1.57
CA TYR A 52 13.02 7.04 0.27
C TYR A 52 13.48 8.12 -0.72
N THR A 53 14.20 7.70 -1.76
CA THR A 53 14.74 8.64 -2.75
C THR A 53 13.92 8.62 -4.04
N VAL A 54 13.90 9.76 -4.74
CA VAL A 54 13.30 9.85 -6.08
C VAL A 54 13.91 8.83 -7.03
N ALA A 55 15.24 8.66 -7.01
CA ALA A 55 15.93 7.68 -7.86
C ALA A 55 15.38 6.26 -7.68
N ARG A 56 15.14 5.86 -6.43
CA ARG A 56 14.55 4.56 -6.10
C ARG A 56 13.07 4.47 -6.48
N MET A 57 12.28 5.54 -6.33
CA MET A 57 10.90 5.57 -6.84
C MET A 57 10.87 5.32 -8.35
N MET A 58 11.83 5.88 -9.09
CA MET A 58 11.95 5.68 -10.54
C MET A 58 12.39 4.27 -10.96
N GLU A 59 12.77 3.39 -10.02
CA GLU A 59 13.04 1.98 -10.32
C GLU A 59 11.74 1.19 -10.57
N ARG A 60 10.58 1.70 -10.12
CA ARG A 60 9.27 1.11 -10.43
C ARG A 60 9.00 1.19 -11.92
N ASP A 61 8.69 0.04 -12.54
CA ASP A 61 8.55 -0.10 -14.00
C ASP A 61 7.57 0.91 -14.62
N ASP A 62 6.40 1.13 -14.00
CA ASP A 62 5.41 2.10 -14.52
C ASP A 62 5.95 3.54 -14.54
N PHE A 63 6.58 3.99 -13.45
CA PHE A 63 7.16 5.33 -13.37
C PHE A 63 8.32 5.48 -14.34
N ASN A 64 9.20 4.47 -14.43
CA ASN A 64 10.33 4.49 -15.36
C ASN A 64 9.86 4.60 -16.82
N LYS A 65 8.86 3.79 -17.20
CA LYS A 65 8.30 3.77 -18.54
C LYS A 65 7.62 5.11 -18.88
N ARG A 66 6.74 5.60 -18.01
CA ARG A 66 6.03 6.87 -18.21
C ARG A 66 7.00 8.04 -18.34
N PHE A 67 8.03 8.07 -17.51
CA PHE A 67 9.03 9.13 -17.54
C PHE A 67 9.84 9.13 -18.84
N LYS A 68 10.29 7.95 -19.31
CA LYS A 68 10.99 7.81 -20.60
C LYS A 68 10.12 8.20 -21.79
N GLU A 69 8.82 7.95 -21.71
CA GLU A 69 7.84 8.31 -22.74
C GLU A 69 7.38 9.78 -22.65
N GLY A 70 7.88 10.56 -21.68
CA GLY A 70 7.44 11.93 -21.46
C GLY A 70 5.99 12.06 -20.97
N ARG A 71 5.41 10.96 -20.48
CA ARG A 71 4.07 10.97 -19.87
C ARG A 71 4.16 11.56 -18.47
N ALA A 72 3.22 12.44 -18.14
CA ALA A 72 3.17 13.09 -16.83
C ALA A 72 3.06 12.06 -15.71
N ILE A 73 3.78 12.32 -14.61
CA ILE A 73 3.70 11.57 -13.35
C ILE A 73 3.41 12.59 -12.26
N GLY A 74 2.28 12.45 -11.59
CA GLY A 74 1.91 13.32 -10.48
C GLY A 74 2.79 13.04 -9.26
N VAL A 75 3.19 14.09 -8.54
CA VAL A 75 4.01 13.94 -7.31
C VAL A 75 3.29 13.09 -6.25
N HIS A 76 1.97 13.24 -6.15
CA HIS A 76 1.16 12.44 -5.23
C HIS A 76 1.23 10.93 -5.53
N GLU A 77 1.54 10.52 -6.77
CA GLU A 77 1.65 9.11 -7.13
C GLU A 77 2.84 8.43 -6.42
N PHE A 78 3.88 9.21 -6.06
CA PHE A 78 5.00 8.71 -5.24
C PHE A 78 4.63 8.49 -3.77
N MET A 79 3.52 9.04 -3.30
CA MET A 79 3.08 8.85 -1.92
C MET A 79 2.42 7.50 -1.71
N TYR A 80 1.78 6.91 -2.73
CA TYR A 80 1.05 5.65 -2.57
C TYR A 80 1.92 4.49 -2.02
N PRO A 81 3.12 4.19 -2.57
CA PRO A 81 3.95 3.12 -2.03
C PRO A 81 4.36 3.39 -0.59
N LEU A 82 4.62 4.65 -0.23
CA LEU A 82 4.99 5.05 1.12
C LEU A 82 3.82 4.86 2.10
N MET A 83 2.61 5.26 1.71
CA MET A 83 1.41 5.08 2.52
C MET A 83 1.11 3.60 2.72
N GLN A 84 1.20 2.77 1.67
CA GLN A 84 1.04 1.31 1.81
C GLN A 84 2.12 0.73 2.74
N GLY A 85 3.37 1.17 2.62
CA GLY A 85 4.41 0.69 3.53
C GLY A 85 4.20 1.13 4.99
N GLN A 86 3.60 2.32 5.20
CA GLN A 86 3.20 2.78 6.54
C GLN A 86 2.11 1.88 7.13
N ASP A 87 1.23 1.29 6.31
CA ASP A 87 0.24 0.32 6.76
C ASP A 87 0.94 -0.91 7.39
N SER A 88 2.01 -1.42 6.77
CA SER A 88 2.82 -2.52 7.34
C SER A 88 3.47 -2.16 8.67
N VAL A 89 4.00 -0.93 8.79
CA VAL A 89 4.59 -0.41 10.03
C VAL A 89 3.53 -0.31 11.14
N ALA A 90 2.34 0.21 10.83
CA ALA A 90 1.25 0.37 11.78
C ALA A 90 0.69 -0.97 12.26
N LEU A 91 0.64 -1.97 11.37
CA LEU A 91 0.13 -3.31 11.66
C LEU A 91 1.18 -4.26 12.26
N HIS A 92 2.46 -3.87 12.30
CA HIS A 92 3.58 -4.77 12.63
C HIS A 92 3.51 -6.06 11.80
N ALA A 93 3.31 -5.92 10.49
CA ALA A 93 3.09 -7.07 9.62
C ALA A 93 4.30 -8.00 9.58
N ASP A 94 4.09 -9.29 9.87
CA ASP A 94 5.12 -10.33 9.71
C ASP A 94 5.22 -10.80 8.24
N VAL A 95 4.10 -10.79 7.53
CA VAL A 95 3.97 -11.26 6.14
C VAL A 95 2.98 -10.38 5.40
N GLU A 96 3.33 -9.92 4.19
CA GLU A 96 2.41 -9.23 3.27
C GLU A 96 2.30 -10.00 1.96
N PHE A 97 1.06 -10.16 1.48
CA PHE A 97 0.73 -10.85 0.23
C PHE A 97 0.33 -9.82 -0.83
N GLY A 98 0.73 -10.05 -2.07
CA GLY A 98 0.26 -9.24 -3.20
C GLY A 98 0.42 -9.91 -4.56
N GLY A 99 -0.08 -9.26 -5.60
CA GLY A 99 0.20 -9.67 -6.98
C GLY A 99 1.67 -9.47 -7.36
N THR A 100 2.14 -10.11 -8.42
CA THR A 100 3.50 -9.90 -8.94
C THR A 100 3.78 -8.45 -9.34
N ASP A 101 2.75 -7.69 -9.73
CA ASP A 101 2.78 -6.26 -10.02
C ASP A 101 2.99 -5.37 -8.77
N GLN A 102 2.72 -5.91 -7.58
CA GLN A 102 2.85 -5.19 -6.30
C GLN A 102 4.23 -5.32 -5.65
N THR A 103 5.17 -6.06 -6.26
CA THR A 103 6.49 -6.34 -5.67
C THR A 103 7.19 -5.09 -5.14
N PHE A 104 7.15 -3.97 -5.89
CA PHE A 104 7.75 -2.71 -5.45
C PHE A 104 7.11 -2.15 -4.17
N ASN A 105 5.77 -2.17 -4.08
CA ASN A 105 5.06 -1.65 -2.92
C ASN A 105 5.26 -2.54 -1.69
N LEU A 106 5.25 -3.86 -1.86
CA LEU A 106 5.50 -4.81 -0.77
C LEU A 106 6.92 -4.66 -0.20
N LEU A 107 7.90 -4.36 -1.05
CA LEU A 107 9.27 -4.07 -0.61
C LEU A 107 9.38 -2.71 0.10
N MET A 108 8.49 -1.77 -0.18
CA MET A 108 8.44 -0.50 0.55
C MET A 108 8.05 -0.71 2.02
N GLY A 109 7.01 -1.51 2.30
CA GLY A 109 6.63 -1.85 3.67
C GLY A 109 7.78 -2.47 4.45
N ARG A 110 8.47 -3.43 3.83
CA ARG A 110 9.67 -4.05 4.40
C ARG A 110 10.77 -3.04 4.74
N HIS A 111 11.06 -2.11 3.82
CA HIS A 111 12.07 -1.06 4.02
C HIS A 111 11.69 -0.09 5.15
N LEU A 112 10.42 0.33 5.23
CA LEU A 112 9.97 1.23 6.28
C LEU A 112 9.99 0.58 7.67
N GLN A 113 9.63 -0.71 7.76
CA GLN A 113 9.77 -1.48 9.00
C GLN A 113 11.24 -1.53 9.48
N GLU A 114 12.20 -1.73 8.57
CA GLU A 114 13.64 -1.68 8.90
C GLU A 114 14.05 -0.33 9.48
N LEU A 115 13.57 0.79 8.90
CA LEU A 115 13.87 2.14 9.39
C LEU A 115 13.28 2.41 10.77
N GLU A 116 12.10 1.87 11.07
CA GLU A 116 11.43 1.99 12.36
C GLU A 116 11.92 0.96 13.40
N GLY A 117 12.90 0.12 13.02
CA GLY A 117 13.50 -0.89 13.90
C GLY A 117 12.60 -2.11 14.17
N GLN A 118 11.59 -2.33 13.33
CA GLN A 118 10.73 -3.51 13.37
C GLN A 118 11.38 -4.71 12.66
N GLU A 119 10.87 -5.92 12.93
CA GLU A 119 11.22 -7.07 12.10
C GLU A 119 10.60 -6.89 10.70
N PRO A 120 11.39 -6.99 9.61
CA PRO A 120 10.87 -6.65 8.29
C PRO A 120 10.05 -7.79 7.71
N GLN A 121 8.85 -7.48 7.22
CA GLN A 121 7.88 -8.44 6.71
C GLN A 121 8.44 -9.34 5.60
N VAL A 122 7.98 -10.59 5.56
CA VAL A 122 8.16 -11.48 4.42
C VAL A 122 7.20 -11.05 3.29
N VAL A 123 7.72 -10.95 2.08
CA VAL A 123 6.94 -10.62 0.89
C VAL A 123 6.59 -11.90 0.13
N ILE A 124 5.29 -12.14 -0.09
CA ILE A 124 4.81 -13.26 -0.91
C ILE A 124 4.02 -12.71 -2.09
N THR A 125 4.50 -13.01 -3.31
CA THR A 125 3.82 -12.63 -4.54
C THR A 125 3.11 -13.81 -5.19
N MET A 126 1.90 -13.55 -5.69
CA MET A 126 1.08 -14.51 -6.42
C MET A 126 0.90 -14.05 -7.88
N PRO A 127 0.83 -14.97 -8.86
CA PRO A 127 0.60 -14.60 -10.25
C PRO A 127 -0.76 -13.91 -10.42
N LEU A 128 -0.82 -12.91 -11.30
CA LEU A 128 -2.09 -12.30 -11.68
C LEU A 128 -2.93 -13.29 -12.49
N LEU A 129 -4.21 -13.37 -12.15
CA LEU A 129 -5.15 -14.18 -12.91
C LEU A 129 -5.44 -13.49 -14.25
N GLU A 130 -5.18 -14.19 -15.37
CA GLU A 130 -5.48 -13.67 -16.70
C GLU A 130 -7.00 -13.55 -16.90
N GLY A 131 -7.42 -12.46 -17.55
CA GLY A 131 -8.81 -12.28 -17.95
C GLY A 131 -9.24 -13.28 -19.03
N LEU A 132 -10.54 -13.55 -19.10
CA LEU A 132 -11.17 -14.43 -20.10
C LEU A 132 -11.06 -13.89 -21.53
#